data_AF-A0A3B8LUT0-F1
#
_entry.id   AF-A0A3B8LUT0-F1
#
_cell.length_a   1.000
_cell.length_b   1.000
_cell.length_c   1.000
_cell.angle_alpha   90.00
_cell.angle_beta   90.00
_cell.angle_gamma   90.00
#
_symmetry.space_group_name_H-M   'P 1'
#
loop_
_entity.id
_entity.type
_entity.pdbx_description
1 polymer ?
#
loop_
_entity_poly.entity_id
_entity_poly.type
_entity_poly.pdbx_seq_one_letter_code
_entity_poly.pdbx_strand_id
1 'polypeptide(L)'
;MTKVSDTFDRRRLLNWSSQGLVATALTHLLQSESQGDTANPGFAPRARRAIQISLIGGMSHVDSFDHKPELDRHHGQSLKTDETPDIFFGRVGLLRRSDWAFKQRGESGLWISDMFPHIAEMADEMTLLRSLVSDSANHTPALFLLNSGFGANGFPSTGSWISYGLGNESQSLPTFVVLPDGRGGPNGGASNWSNG
;
A
#
# COMPACT_ATOMS: atom_id res chain seq x y z
N MET A 1 -38.27 59.28 25.35
CA MET A 1 -37.39 58.14 25.66
C MET A 1 -38.23 56.87 25.64
N THR A 2 -38.34 56.21 24.50
CA THR A 2 -39.13 54.97 24.35
C THR A 2 -38.21 53.80 24.65
N LYS A 3 -38.39 53.15 25.82
CA LYS A 3 -37.70 51.90 26.14
C LYS A 3 -38.36 50.78 25.33
N VAL A 4 -37.72 50.37 24.23
CA VAL A 4 -38.03 49.09 23.58
C VAL A 4 -37.42 48.00 24.47
N SER A 5 -38.25 47.36 25.27
CA SER A 5 -37.91 46.10 25.93
C SER A 5 -37.94 45.00 24.87
N ASP A 6 -36.80 44.69 24.28
CA ASP A 6 -36.66 43.59 23.32
C ASP A 6 -36.62 42.25 24.09
N THR A 7 -37.79 41.78 24.53
CA THR A 7 -37.90 40.50 25.24
C THR A 7 -37.68 39.36 24.25
N PHE A 8 -36.66 38.55 24.52
CA PHE A 8 -36.36 37.34 23.77
C PHE A 8 -37.47 36.30 24.02
N ASP A 9 -38.48 36.25 23.15
CA ASP A 9 -39.61 35.34 23.30
C ASP A 9 -39.31 33.94 22.72
N ARG A 10 -40.14 32.95 23.09
CA ARG A 10 -39.97 31.55 22.65
C ARG A 10 -39.98 31.42 21.12
N ARG A 11 -40.72 32.28 20.42
CA ARG A 11 -40.83 32.26 18.96
C ARG A 11 -39.55 32.75 18.30
N ARG A 12 -38.95 33.83 18.82
CA ARG A 12 -37.66 34.35 18.39
C ARG A 12 -36.53 33.37 18.68
N LEU A 13 -36.53 32.72 19.84
CA LEU A 13 -35.56 31.66 20.16
C LEU A 13 -35.67 30.50 19.15
N LEU A 14 -36.87 29.96 18.92
CA LEU A 14 -37.08 28.85 17.98
C LEU A 14 -36.75 29.24 16.52
N ASN A 15 -37.10 30.45 16.11
CA ASN A 15 -36.74 30.98 14.78
C ASN A 15 -35.23 31.14 14.62
N TRP A 16 -34.55 31.67 15.64
CA TRP A 16 -33.10 31.83 15.62
C TRP A 16 -32.39 30.46 15.59
N SER A 17 -32.81 29.50 16.42
CA SER A 17 -32.23 28.16 16.44
C SER A 17 -32.48 27.39 15.12
N SER A 18 -33.69 27.46 14.56
CA SER A 18 -33.99 26.79 13.29
C SER A 18 -33.22 27.39 12.11
N GLN A 19 -33.12 28.72 12.03
CA GLN A 19 -32.31 29.39 11.01
C GLN A 19 -30.82 29.08 11.16
N GLY A 20 -30.31 29.02 12.40
CA GLY A 20 -28.94 28.62 12.69
C GLY A 20 -28.64 27.19 12.20
N LEU A 21 -29.51 26.22 12.53
CA LEU A 21 -29.36 24.84 12.09
C LEU A 21 -29.41 24.70 10.55
N VAL A 22 -30.34 25.41 9.90
CA VAL A 22 -30.44 25.41 8.43
C VAL A 22 -29.21 26.04 7.79
N ALA A 23 -28.72 27.16 8.33
CA ALA A 23 -27.50 27.81 7.83
C ALA A 23 -26.28 26.89 7.97
N THR A 24 -26.13 26.20 9.10
CA THR A 24 -25.04 25.23 9.29
C THR A 24 -25.17 24.06 8.31
N ALA A 25 -26.37 23.49 8.15
CA ALA A 25 -26.60 22.39 7.21
C ALA A 25 -26.33 22.80 5.76
N LEU A 26 -26.78 23.99 5.35
CA LEU A 26 -26.55 24.53 4.02
C LEU A 26 -25.07 24.80 3.77
N THR A 27 -24.37 25.42 4.72
CA THR A 27 -22.92 25.64 4.60
C THR A 27 -22.18 24.31 4.49
N HIS A 28 -22.58 23.29 5.25
CA HIS A 28 -22.00 21.94 5.13
C HIS A 28 -22.23 21.34 3.73
N LEU A 29 -23.45 21.45 3.18
CA LEU A 29 -23.76 20.95 1.84
C LEU A 29 -22.96 21.70 0.76
N LEU A 30 -22.94 23.03 0.80
CA LEU A 30 -22.18 23.86 -0.14
C LEU A 30 -20.68 23.59 -0.07
N GLN A 31 -20.14 23.37 1.13
CA GLN A 31 -18.75 23.01 1.32
C GLN A 31 -18.45 21.58 0.86
N SER A 32 -19.40 20.65 1.00
CA SER A 32 -19.27 19.29 0.48
C SER A 32 -19.31 19.25 -1.06
N GLU A 33 -20.09 20.13 -1.70
CA GLU A 33 -20.09 20.30 -3.16
C GLU A 33 -18.79 20.95 -3.65
N SER A 34 -18.24 21.92 -2.90
CA SER A 34 -16.96 22.55 -3.26
C SER A 34 -15.75 21.65 -3.00
N GLN A 35 -15.85 20.68 -2.08
CA GLN A 35 -14.82 19.67 -1.83
C GLN A 35 -14.79 18.55 -2.87
N GLY A 36 -15.70 18.57 -3.86
CA GLY A 36 -15.76 17.61 -4.97
C GLY A 36 -14.53 17.59 -5.89
N ASP A 37 -13.51 18.42 -5.66
CA ASP A 37 -12.32 18.51 -6.51
C ASP A 37 -10.99 18.66 -5.73
N THR A 38 -10.99 18.59 -4.39
CA THR A 38 -9.73 18.69 -3.60
C THR A 38 -8.87 17.42 -3.65
N ALA A 39 -9.39 16.34 -4.25
CA ALA A 39 -8.68 15.08 -4.46
C ALA A 39 -8.21 14.91 -5.91
N ASN A 40 -8.22 15.98 -6.72
CA ASN A 40 -7.70 15.95 -8.07
C ASN A 40 -6.25 16.44 -8.04
N PRO A 41 -5.25 15.55 -8.16
CA PRO A 41 -3.83 15.89 -8.01
C PRO A 41 -3.28 16.78 -9.15
N GLY A 42 -4.16 17.44 -9.91
CA GLY A 42 -3.83 18.26 -11.07
C GLY A 42 -3.57 17.46 -12.35
N PHE A 43 -3.86 16.15 -12.34
CA PHE A 43 -3.71 15.28 -13.50
C PHE A 43 -4.83 14.24 -13.57
N ALA A 44 -5.22 13.87 -14.79
CA ALA A 44 -6.19 12.82 -15.01
C ALA A 44 -5.56 11.43 -14.72
N PRO A 45 -6.20 10.58 -13.90
CA PRO A 45 -5.68 9.25 -13.61
C PRO A 45 -5.67 8.39 -14.88
N ARG A 46 -4.59 7.64 -15.08
CA ARG A 46 -4.44 6.69 -16.22
C ARG A 46 -4.95 5.28 -15.92
N ALA A 47 -5.03 4.94 -14.63
CA ALA A 47 -5.59 3.67 -14.16
C ALA A 47 -6.91 3.94 -13.46
N ARG A 48 -7.80 2.94 -13.42
CA ARG A 48 -9.06 3.02 -12.68
C ARG A 48 -8.98 2.36 -11.30
N ARG A 49 -8.20 1.28 -11.20
CA ARG A 49 -8.07 0.46 -9.99
C ARG A 49 -6.66 -0.10 -9.89
N ALA A 50 -6.20 -0.28 -8.67
CA ALA A 50 -4.94 -0.94 -8.36
C ALA A 50 -5.17 -1.98 -7.27
N ILE A 51 -4.57 -3.15 -7.42
CA ILE A 51 -4.59 -4.23 -6.43
C ILE A 51 -3.14 -4.48 -6.03
N GLN A 52 -2.84 -4.30 -4.75
CA GLN A 52 -1.55 -4.66 -4.17
C GLN A 52 -1.69 -5.97 -3.42
N ILE A 53 -0.89 -6.98 -3.79
CA ILE A 53 -0.79 -8.25 -3.06
C ILE A 53 0.47 -8.21 -2.23
N SER A 54 0.31 -8.09 -0.90
CA SER A 54 1.43 -8.12 0.04
C SER A 54 1.61 -9.55 0.58
N LEU A 55 2.68 -10.22 0.14
CA LEU A 55 3.01 -11.58 0.57
C LEU A 55 3.83 -11.51 1.86
N ILE A 56 3.13 -11.53 3.00
CA ILE A 56 3.74 -11.47 4.33
C ILE A 56 4.70 -12.65 4.51
N GLY A 57 5.90 -12.38 5.03
CA GLY A 57 7.00 -13.35 5.13
C GLY A 57 7.92 -13.36 3.91
N GLY A 58 7.50 -12.73 2.81
CA GLY A 58 8.27 -12.63 1.58
C GLY A 58 8.12 -13.87 0.71
N MET A 59 7.85 -13.66 -0.57
CA MET A 59 8.03 -14.71 -1.57
C MET A 59 9.50 -14.78 -1.95
N SER A 60 10.04 -15.99 -2.05
CA SER A 60 11.41 -16.19 -2.51
C SER A 60 11.56 -15.66 -3.94
N HIS A 61 12.31 -14.58 -4.11
CA HIS A 61 12.54 -13.96 -5.41
C HIS A 61 13.45 -14.84 -6.30
N VAL A 62 14.42 -15.54 -5.68
CA VAL A 62 15.35 -16.46 -6.37
C VAL A 62 14.68 -17.72 -6.90
N ASP A 63 13.51 -18.06 -6.35
CA ASP A 63 12.70 -19.20 -6.79
C ASP A 63 11.59 -18.81 -7.77
N SER A 64 11.32 -17.51 -7.94
CA SER A 64 10.16 -17.00 -8.68
C SER A 64 10.53 -16.24 -9.96
N PHE A 65 11.12 -15.05 -9.83
CA PHE A 65 11.32 -14.10 -10.94
C PHE A 65 12.77 -13.64 -11.09
N ASP A 66 13.69 -14.09 -10.23
CA ASP A 66 15.10 -13.68 -10.25
C ASP A 66 16.04 -14.88 -10.46
N HIS A 67 16.22 -15.26 -11.72
CA HIS A 67 17.13 -16.33 -12.09
C HIS A 67 18.59 -15.98 -11.72
N LYS A 68 19.16 -16.76 -10.80
CA LYS A 68 20.56 -16.62 -10.35
C LYS A 68 21.37 -17.89 -10.64
N PRO A 69 21.93 -18.05 -11.85
CA PRO A 69 22.65 -19.27 -12.25
C PRO A 69 23.91 -19.57 -11.40
N GLU A 70 24.50 -18.57 -10.75
CA GLU A 70 25.61 -18.82 -9.80
C GLU A 70 25.17 -19.65 -8.59
N LEU A 71 23.91 -19.54 -8.16
CA LEU A 71 23.40 -20.36 -7.04
C LEU A 71 23.37 -21.86 -7.40
N ASP A 72 23.24 -22.20 -8.69
CA ASP A 72 23.35 -23.58 -9.15
C ASP A 72 24.77 -24.10 -9.01
N ARG A 73 25.77 -23.29 -9.39
CA ARG A 73 27.19 -23.66 -9.33
C ARG A 73 27.70 -23.78 -7.90
N HIS A 74 27.19 -22.92 -7.01
CA HIS A 74 27.60 -22.86 -5.62
C HIS A 74 26.67 -23.60 -4.67
N HIS A 75 25.70 -24.37 -5.19
CA HIS A 75 24.77 -25.10 -4.36
C HIS A 75 25.48 -26.02 -3.35
N GLY A 76 25.09 -25.90 -2.07
CA GLY A 76 25.65 -26.68 -0.98
C GLY A 76 27.00 -26.18 -0.46
N GLN A 77 27.52 -25.08 -1.00
CA GLN A 77 28.75 -24.44 -0.52
C GLN A 77 28.42 -23.36 0.51
N SER A 78 29.32 -23.11 1.45
CA SER A 78 29.21 -21.95 2.35
C SER A 78 29.38 -20.65 1.57
N LEU A 79 28.65 -19.60 1.96
CA LEU A 79 28.84 -18.26 1.43
C LEU A 79 30.27 -17.78 1.75
N LYS A 80 31.01 -17.37 0.71
CA LYS A 80 32.34 -16.77 0.83
C LYS A 80 32.22 -15.28 0.54
N THR A 81 32.24 -14.46 1.57
CA THR A 81 32.19 -13.00 1.47
C THR A 81 32.96 -12.39 2.63
N ASP A 82 33.52 -11.20 2.41
CA ASP A 82 34.14 -10.39 3.45
C ASP A 82 33.08 -9.56 4.22
N GLU A 83 31.87 -9.45 3.68
CA GLU A 83 30.74 -8.78 4.33
C GLU A 83 30.03 -9.70 5.30
N THR A 84 29.61 -9.19 6.46
CA THR A 84 28.80 -9.97 7.41
C THR A 84 27.31 -9.77 7.07
N PRO A 85 26.57 -10.80 6.62
CA PRO A 85 25.16 -10.66 6.33
C PRO A 85 24.34 -10.35 7.59
N ASP A 86 23.36 -9.45 7.47
CA ASP A 86 22.38 -9.22 8.54
C ASP A 86 21.46 -10.45 8.65
N ILE A 87 21.54 -11.15 9.79
CA ILE A 87 20.76 -12.35 10.07
C ILE A 87 19.89 -12.10 11.30
N PHE A 88 18.58 -12.24 11.15
CA PHE A 88 17.65 -12.01 12.25
C PHE A 88 17.78 -13.09 13.35
N PHE A 89 17.90 -14.36 12.96
CA PHE A 89 18.19 -15.49 13.85
C PHE A 89 19.11 -16.52 13.18
N GLY A 90 20.00 -17.14 13.97
CA GLY A 90 20.73 -18.34 13.57
C GLY A 90 22.11 -18.08 12.95
N ARG A 91 22.45 -18.86 11.93
CA ARG A 91 23.74 -18.81 11.22
C ARG A 91 23.46 -18.77 9.72
N VAL A 92 24.36 -18.16 8.96
CA VAL A 92 24.31 -18.20 7.48
C VAL A 92 24.35 -19.65 7.03
N GLY A 93 23.31 -20.07 6.30
CA GLY A 93 23.21 -21.41 5.72
C GLY A 93 24.11 -21.60 4.51
N LEU A 94 24.06 -22.80 3.93
CA LEU A 94 24.70 -23.07 2.64
C LEU A 94 23.94 -22.37 1.52
N LEU A 95 24.65 -21.96 0.48
CA LEU A 95 24.06 -21.42 -0.73
C LEU A 95 23.13 -22.46 -1.35
N ARG A 96 21.91 -22.02 -1.67
CA ARG A 96 20.83 -22.89 -2.13
C ARG A 96 20.43 -22.48 -3.54
N ARG A 97 20.48 -23.43 -4.48
CA ARG A 97 19.88 -23.26 -5.79
C ARG A 97 18.36 -23.18 -5.69
N SER A 98 17.74 -22.61 -6.71
CA SER A 98 16.29 -22.67 -6.89
C SER A 98 15.81 -24.12 -6.94
N ASP A 99 14.65 -24.39 -6.33
CA ASP A 99 13.99 -25.71 -6.45
C ASP A 99 13.20 -25.85 -7.77
N TRP A 100 12.96 -24.74 -8.46
CA TRP A 100 12.22 -24.69 -9.72
C TRP A 100 13.14 -24.33 -10.90
N ALA A 101 12.89 -24.97 -12.04
CA ALA A 101 13.58 -24.63 -13.28
C ALA A 101 13.13 -23.26 -13.79
N PHE A 102 14.08 -22.51 -14.36
CA PHE A 102 13.83 -21.20 -14.96
C PHE A 102 13.82 -21.27 -16.47
N LYS A 103 12.94 -20.48 -17.10
CA LYS A 103 12.86 -20.30 -18.55
C LYS A 103 12.60 -18.84 -18.86
N GLN A 104 13.13 -18.36 -19.99
CA GLN A 104 12.69 -17.10 -20.55
C GLN A 104 11.28 -17.26 -21.12
N ARG A 105 10.40 -16.30 -20.84
CA ARG A 105 8.99 -16.32 -21.20
C ARG A 105 8.63 -15.09 -22.03
N GLY A 106 7.67 -15.26 -22.93
CA GLY A 106 7.18 -14.20 -23.79
C GLY A 106 8.25 -13.63 -24.73
N GLU A 107 7.90 -12.54 -25.40
CA GLU A 107 8.82 -11.73 -26.21
C GLU A 107 9.75 -10.86 -25.36
N SER A 108 9.30 -10.49 -24.17
CA SER A 108 10.08 -9.77 -23.15
C SER A 108 11.30 -10.55 -22.67
N GLY A 109 11.28 -11.88 -22.81
CA GLY A 109 12.36 -12.76 -22.38
C GLY A 109 12.55 -12.79 -20.87
N LEU A 110 11.53 -12.43 -20.10
CA LEU A 110 11.58 -12.44 -18.63
C LEU A 110 11.86 -13.84 -18.12
N TRP A 111 12.78 -13.94 -17.17
CA TRP A 111 13.06 -15.19 -16.46
C TRP A 111 11.99 -15.45 -15.41
N ILE A 112 11.18 -16.48 -15.63
CA ILE A 112 10.12 -16.91 -14.70
C ILE A 112 10.23 -18.41 -14.47
N SER A 113 10.21 -18.82 -13.21
CA SER A 113 10.34 -20.23 -12.85
C SER A 113 9.07 -21.03 -13.17
N ASP A 114 9.23 -22.34 -13.29
CA ASP A 114 8.12 -23.29 -13.44
C ASP A 114 7.22 -23.37 -12.17
N MET A 115 7.52 -22.61 -11.11
CA MET A 115 6.64 -22.45 -9.95
C MET A 115 5.29 -21.82 -10.33
N PHE A 116 5.29 -20.94 -11.35
CA PHE A 116 4.10 -20.20 -11.77
C PHE A 116 3.79 -20.44 -13.25
N PRO A 117 3.36 -21.64 -13.64
CA PRO A 117 3.16 -21.98 -15.05
C PRO A 117 2.15 -21.05 -15.75
N HIS A 118 1.09 -20.64 -15.05
CA HIS A 118 0.06 -19.75 -15.61
C HIS A 118 0.44 -18.26 -15.55
N ILE A 119 1.21 -17.83 -14.54
CA ILE A 119 1.70 -16.43 -14.51
C ILE A 119 2.75 -16.24 -15.60
N ALA A 120 3.56 -17.26 -15.87
CA ALA A 120 4.56 -17.26 -16.92
C ALA A 120 3.97 -17.01 -18.33
N GLU A 121 2.70 -17.36 -18.57
CA GLU A 121 2.01 -17.08 -19.84
C GLU A 121 1.72 -15.57 -20.03
N MET A 122 1.77 -14.78 -18.96
CA MET A 122 1.52 -13.34 -18.97
C MET A 122 2.81 -12.50 -18.94
N ALA A 123 3.96 -13.09 -19.27
CA ALA A 123 5.27 -12.42 -19.12
C ALA A 123 5.32 -11.04 -19.79
N ASP A 124 4.71 -10.89 -20.97
CA ASP A 124 4.74 -9.64 -21.73
C ASP A 124 3.77 -8.57 -21.21
N GLU A 125 2.86 -8.94 -20.31
CA GLU A 125 1.96 -8.03 -19.59
C GLU A 125 2.52 -7.64 -18.21
N MET A 126 3.71 -8.15 -17.86
CA MET A 126 4.32 -7.97 -16.56
C MET A 126 5.51 -7.01 -16.64
N THR A 127 5.63 -6.15 -15.62
CA THR A 127 6.84 -5.39 -15.36
C THR A 127 7.49 -5.89 -14.08
N LEU A 128 8.75 -6.31 -14.17
CA LEU A 128 9.52 -6.76 -13.01
C LEU A 128 10.40 -5.63 -12.47
N LEU A 129 10.12 -5.18 -11.25
CA LEU A 129 10.90 -4.16 -10.54
C LEU A 129 11.89 -4.83 -9.60
N ARG A 130 13.20 -4.64 -9.83
CA ARG A 130 14.30 -5.21 -9.03
C ARG A 130 15.11 -4.18 -8.25
N SER A 131 14.50 -3.03 -7.96
CA SER A 131 15.16 -1.86 -7.38
C SER A 131 14.89 -1.66 -5.89
N LEU A 132 14.21 -2.60 -5.23
CA LEU A 132 13.87 -2.49 -3.81
C LEU A 132 15.00 -3.08 -2.95
N VAL A 133 15.51 -2.27 -2.02
CA VAL A 133 16.52 -2.63 -1.04
C VAL A 133 16.02 -2.23 0.34
N SER A 134 16.32 -3.04 1.36
CA SER A 134 16.00 -2.75 2.75
C SER A 134 17.25 -2.87 3.61
N ASP A 135 17.38 -1.97 4.58
CA ASP A 135 18.47 -1.99 5.55
C ASP A 135 18.20 -2.89 6.77
N SER A 136 17.07 -3.60 6.80
CA SER A 136 16.70 -4.45 7.93
C SER A 136 16.24 -5.83 7.49
N ALA A 137 16.80 -6.86 8.13
CA ALA A 137 16.31 -8.24 8.01
C ALA A 137 15.02 -8.52 8.79
N ASN A 138 14.46 -7.55 9.53
CA ASN A 138 13.28 -7.74 10.37
C ASN A 138 11.97 -7.54 9.57
N HIS A 139 11.01 -8.43 9.80
CA HIS A 139 9.70 -8.41 9.15
C HIS A 139 8.94 -7.09 9.33
N THR A 140 8.90 -6.51 10.53
CA THR A 140 8.11 -5.29 10.80
C THR A 140 8.60 -4.08 9.98
N PRO A 141 9.90 -3.67 10.06
CA PRO A 141 10.39 -2.56 9.26
C PRO A 141 10.37 -2.85 7.75
N ALA A 142 10.57 -4.12 7.33
CA ALA A 142 10.44 -4.49 5.92
C ALA A 142 9.01 -4.31 5.39
N LEU A 143 7.99 -4.62 6.21
CA LEU A 143 6.58 -4.40 5.84
C LEU A 143 6.21 -2.92 5.81
N PHE A 144 6.72 -2.10 6.74
CA PHE A 144 6.56 -0.65 6.64
C PHE A 144 7.21 -0.12 5.36
N LEU A 145 8.45 -0.52 5.07
CA LEU A 145 9.17 -0.09 3.88
C LEU A 145 8.43 -0.48 2.59
N LEU A 146 7.90 -1.70 2.50
CA LEU A 146 7.13 -2.17 1.35
C LEU A 146 5.86 -1.32 1.13
N ASN A 147 5.19 -0.91 2.21
CA ASN A 147 3.92 -0.22 2.11
C ASN A 147 4.06 1.30 2.05
N SER A 148 5.06 1.92 2.68
CA SER A 148 5.18 3.38 2.81
C SER A 148 6.49 3.94 2.24
N GLY A 149 7.48 3.10 1.94
CA GLY A 149 8.84 3.54 1.60
C GLY A 149 9.69 3.91 2.81
N PHE A 150 9.18 3.74 4.04
CA PHE A 150 9.92 4.03 5.27
C PHE A 150 9.93 2.82 6.20
N GLY A 151 11.06 2.55 6.85
CA GLY A 151 11.18 1.44 7.81
C GLY A 151 10.44 1.63 9.14
N ALA A 152 9.79 2.77 9.34
CA ALA A 152 9.01 3.12 10.53
C ALA A 152 7.53 3.33 10.19
N ASN A 153 6.67 3.28 11.21
CA ASN A 153 5.26 3.61 11.07
C ASN A 153 5.05 5.14 10.99
N GLY A 154 3.81 5.55 10.69
CA GLY A 154 3.43 6.98 10.66
C GLY A 154 3.66 7.66 9.31
N PHE A 155 3.80 6.87 8.23
CA PHE A 155 3.95 7.39 6.87
C PHE A 155 2.78 6.92 6.00
N PRO A 156 2.32 7.73 5.04
CA PRO A 156 1.24 7.35 4.13
C PRO A 156 1.57 6.07 3.37
N SER A 157 0.68 5.09 3.48
CA SER A 157 0.83 3.83 2.77
C SER A 157 0.58 3.96 1.27
N THR A 158 0.93 2.91 0.53
CA THR A 158 0.71 2.79 -0.92
C THR A 158 -0.77 2.92 -1.24
N GLY A 159 -1.66 2.37 -0.40
CA GLY A 159 -3.11 2.56 -0.52
C GLY A 159 -3.53 4.02 -0.41
N SER A 160 -2.89 4.79 0.48
CA SER A 160 -3.13 6.23 0.64
C SER A 160 -2.64 7.02 -0.57
N TRP A 161 -1.45 6.72 -1.10
CA TRP A 161 -0.93 7.36 -2.32
C TRP A 161 -1.76 7.05 -3.55
N ILE A 162 -2.20 5.80 -3.71
CA ILE A 162 -3.10 5.40 -4.80
C ILE A 162 -4.44 6.12 -4.66
N SER A 163 -5.01 6.18 -3.46
CA SER A 163 -6.27 6.90 -3.19
C SER A 163 -6.16 8.38 -3.52
N TYR A 164 -5.02 9.00 -3.19
CA TYR A 164 -4.74 10.38 -3.56
C TYR A 164 -4.63 10.56 -5.09
N GLY A 165 -3.91 9.66 -5.77
CA GLY A 165 -3.69 9.74 -7.21
C GLY A 165 -4.91 9.42 -8.07
N LEU A 166 -5.80 8.54 -7.60
CA LEU A 166 -7.02 8.14 -8.30
C LEU A 166 -8.25 8.99 -7.92
N GLY A 167 -8.17 9.71 -6.81
CA GLY A 167 -9.31 10.41 -6.23
C GLY A 167 -10.29 9.45 -5.54
N ASN A 168 -11.47 9.97 -5.21
CA ASN A 168 -12.50 9.23 -4.50
C ASN A 168 -13.80 9.14 -5.32
N GLU A 169 -14.31 7.92 -5.50
CA GLU A 169 -15.58 7.67 -6.19
C GLU A 169 -16.81 7.73 -5.24
N SER A 170 -16.62 7.76 -3.91
CA SER A 170 -17.72 7.71 -2.93
C SER A 170 -17.46 8.56 -1.68
N GLN A 171 -18.45 9.35 -1.27
CA GLN A 171 -18.40 10.09 0.01
C GLN A 171 -18.74 9.23 1.23
N SER A 172 -19.28 8.03 1.03
CA SER A 172 -19.80 7.18 2.12
C SER A 172 -19.02 5.89 2.33
N LEU A 173 -18.02 5.61 1.49
CA LEU A 173 -17.17 4.43 1.59
C LEU A 173 -15.68 4.83 1.60
N PRO A 174 -14.80 4.03 2.24
CA PRO A 174 -13.36 4.25 2.16
C PRO A 174 -12.85 4.18 0.72
N THR A 175 -11.89 5.03 0.36
CA THR A 175 -11.26 5.04 -0.97
C THR A 175 -10.41 3.78 -1.24
N PHE A 176 -9.86 3.17 -0.19
CA PHE A 176 -9.19 1.88 -0.27
C PHE A 176 -9.52 1.03 0.95
N VAL A 177 -9.36 -0.28 0.80
CA VAL A 177 -9.56 -1.27 1.87
C VAL A 177 -8.41 -2.27 1.86
N VAL A 178 -8.10 -2.82 3.02
CA VAL A 178 -7.11 -3.88 3.19
C VAL A 178 -7.83 -5.14 3.64
N LEU A 179 -7.65 -6.23 2.89
CA LEU A 179 -8.23 -7.52 3.20
C LEU A 179 -7.13 -8.42 3.77
N PRO A 180 -7.20 -8.78 5.07
CA PRO A 180 -6.21 -9.67 5.66
C PRO A 180 -6.41 -11.11 5.19
N ASP A 181 -5.34 -11.90 5.27
CA ASP A 181 -5.43 -13.34 5.10
C ASP A 181 -6.04 -14.00 6.35
N GLY A 182 -6.92 -14.99 6.17
CA GLY A 182 -7.58 -15.69 7.27
C GLY A 182 -6.63 -16.46 8.20
N ARG A 183 -5.38 -16.69 7.78
CA ARG A 183 -4.34 -17.36 8.57
C ARG A 183 -3.68 -16.44 9.60
N GLY A 184 -3.84 -15.12 9.49
CA GLY A 184 -3.29 -14.16 10.45
C GLY A 184 -3.01 -12.78 9.86
N GLY A 185 -2.84 -11.80 10.74
CA GLY A 185 -2.46 -10.43 10.39
C GLY A 185 -0.93 -10.27 10.24
N PRO A 186 -0.47 -9.21 9.57
CA PRO A 186 0.95 -8.90 9.46
C PRO A 186 1.55 -8.44 10.80
N ASN A 187 2.87 -8.53 10.89
CA ASN A 187 3.61 -7.82 11.93
C ASN A 187 3.40 -6.31 11.80
N GLY A 188 3.19 -5.62 12.92
CA GLY A 188 2.82 -4.19 12.93
C GLY A 188 1.33 -3.89 12.73
N GLY A 189 0.51 -4.90 12.39
CA GLY A 189 -0.95 -4.77 12.32
C GLY A 189 -1.44 -3.72 11.33
N ALA A 190 -2.51 -3.02 11.68
CA ALA A 190 -3.14 -1.99 10.84
C ALA A 190 -2.21 -0.80 10.54
N SER A 191 -1.19 -0.56 11.37
CA SER A 191 -0.25 0.55 11.19
C SER A 191 0.56 0.47 9.89
N ASN A 192 0.61 -0.70 9.22
CA ASN A 192 1.24 -0.84 7.91
C ASN A 192 0.51 -0.07 6.79
N TRP A 193 -0.78 0.23 7.00
CA TRP A 193 -1.65 0.85 5.99
C TRP A 193 -2.34 2.10 6.50
N SER A 194 -1.73 2.80 7.46
CA SER A 194 -2.23 4.12 7.86
C SER A 194 -2.01 5.16 6.75
N ASN A 195 -2.66 6.30 6.90
CA ASN A 195 -2.55 7.46 6.02
C ASN A 195 -1.47 8.47 6.46
N GLY A 196 -0.56 8.07 7.35
CA GLY A 196 0.31 8.98 8.12
C GLY A 196 -0.16 9.10 9.55
#